data_AF-A0A1T4V4N5-F1
#
_entry.id   AF-A0A1T4V4N5-F1
#
_cell.length_a   1.000
_cell.length_b   1.000
_cell.length_c   1.000
_cell.angle_alpha   90.00
_cell.angle_beta   90.00
_cell.angle_gamma   90.00
#
_symmetry.space_group_name_H-M   'P 1'
#
loop_
_entity.id
_entity.type
_entity.pdbx_description
1 polymer ?
#
loop_
_entity_poly.entity_id
_entity_poly.type
_entity_poly.pdbx_seq_one_letter_code
_entity_poly.pdbx_strand_id
1 'polypeptide(L)' 'MSDVRKQKIHDLLKIGIETGDANVVAVVDETRYVQHNPKTKEGDVGLAELFATLAQTHPHVQIIRIFSDGDFVFAHT' A
#
# COMPACT_ATOMS: atom_id res chain seq x y z
N MET A 1 -0.61 18.49 -6.05
CA MET A 1 -0.40 17.72 -4.80
C MET A 1 -1.10 16.35 -4.80
N SER A 2 -2.28 16.22 -5.41
CA SER A 2 -3.00 14.92 -5.55
C SER A 2 -2.17 13.85 -6.24
N ASP A 3 -1.45 14.20 -7.31
CA ASP A 3 -0.83 13.20 -8.18
C ASP A 3 0.37 12.51 -7.51
N VAL A 4 1.12 13.25 -6.68
CA VAL A 4 2.20 12.65 -5.86
C VAL A 4 1.64 11.64 -4.85
N ARG A 5 0.48 11.94 -4.24
CA ARG A 5 -0.15 11.00 -3.30
C ARG A 5 -0.69 9.77 -4.03
N LYS A 6 -1.33 9.96 -5.19
CA LYS A 6 -1.76 8.86 -6.05
C LYS A 6 -0.59 7.97 -6.46
N GLN A 7 0.55 8.55 -6.82
CA GLN A 7 1.75 7.80 -7.18
C GLN A 7 2.28 6.98 -5.99
N LYS A 8 2.35 7.58 -4.80
CA LYS A 8 2.75 6.86 -3.58
C LYS A 8 1.85 5.65 -3.30
N ILE A 9 0.53 5.80 -3.44
CA ILE A 9 -0.42 4.69 -3.24
C ILE A 9 -0.34 3.67 -4.37
N HIS A 10 -0.12 4.11 -5.61
CA HIS A 10 0.13 3.22 -6.73
C HIS A 10 1.34 2.32 -6.45
N ASP A 11 2.46 2.91 -6.01
CA ASP A 11 3.70 2.19 -5.77
C ASP A 11 3.58 1.27 -4.55
N LEU A 12 2.92 1.73 -3.47
CA LEU A 12 2.61 0.92 -2.30
C LEU A 12 1.83 -0.36 -2.69
N LEU A 13 0.79 -0.23 -3.51
CA LEU A 13 -0.05 -1.36 -3.90
C LEU A 13 0.63 -2.24 -4.94
N LYS A 14 1.21 -1.67 -6.00
CA LYS A 14 1.76 -2.44 -7.10
C LYS A 14 3.11 -3.04 -6.73
N ILE A 15 4.09 -2.21 -6.40
CA ILE A 15 5.45 -2.67 -6.09
C ILE A 15 5.43 -3.45 -4.77
N GLY A 16 4.74 -2.94 -3.75
CA GLY A 16 4.66 -3.61 -2.44
C GLY A 16 4.11 -5.02 -2.54
N ILE A 17 2.95 -5.21 -3.16
CA ILE A 17 2.31 -6.54 -3.23
C ILE A 17 3.05 -7.47 -4.21
N GLU A 18 3.49 -6.98 -5.38
CA GLU A 18 4.15 -7.82 -6.39
C GLU A 18 5.56 -8.23 -5.97
N THR A 19 6.34 -7.34 -5.32
CA THR A 19 7.77 -7.57 -5.05
C THR A 19 8.12 -7.67 -3.58
N GLY A 20 7.24 -7.25 -2.66
CA GLY A 20 7.53 -7.22 -1.23
C GLY A 20 8.51 -6.12 -0.82
N ASP A 21 8.68 -5.07 -1.62
CA ASP A 21 9.63 -3.99 -1.33
C ASP A 21 9.19 -3.18 -0.10
N ALA A 22 9.99 -3.21 0.97
CA ALA A 22 9.71 -2.47 2.19
C ALA A 22 9.82 -0.94 2.00
N ASN A 23 10.56 -0.45 1.01
CA ASN A 23 10.76 0.98 0.78
C ASN A 23 9.46 1.70 0.42
N VAL A 24 8.54 1.03 -0.28
CA VAL A 24 7.26 1.64 -0.65
C VAL A 24 6.29 1.72 0.52
N VAL A 25 6.55 0.99 1.62
CA VAL A 25 5.74 1.03 2.84
C VAL A 25 6.07 2.24 3.71
N ALA A 26 7.24 2.88 3.52
CA ALA A 26 7.66 4.09 4.23
C ALA A 26 6.75 5.33 3.98
N VAL A 27 5.74 5.20 3.12
CA VAL A 27 4.67 6.20 2.97
C VAL A 27 3.70 6.21 4.15
N VAL A 28 3.73 5.18 4.99
CA VAL A 28 2.89 4.99 6.17
C VAL A 28 3.58 5.59 7.39
N ASP A 29 2.86 6.45 8.12
CA ASP A 29 3.28 6.95 9.42
C ASP A 29 2.74 6.02 10.51
N GLU A 30 3.61 5.21 11.12
CA GLU A 30 3.22 4.24 12.15
C GLU A 30 2.42 4.86 13.30
N THR A 31 2.73 6.10 13.68
CA THR A 31 2.09 6.74 14.83
C THR A 31 0.66 7.19 14.55
N ARG A 32 0.27 7.24 13.28
CA ARG A 32 -1.02 7.74 12.80
C ARG A 32 -1.80 6.74 11.95
N TYR A 33 -1.16 5.64 11.57
CA TYR A 33 -1.76 4.63 10.70
C TYR A 33 -2.72 3.74 11.48
N VAL A 34 -3.97 3.72 11.04
CA VAL A 34 -5.02 2.86 11.61
C VAL A 34 -5.40 1.82 10.58
N GLN A 35 -5.13 0.54 10.88
CA GLN A 35 -5.48 -0.57 10.00
C GLN A 35 -6.88 -1.07 10.32
N HIS A 36 -7.79 -1.00 9.34
CA HIS A 36 -9.15 -1.50 9.53
C HIS A 36 -9.29 -3.00 9.24
N ASN A 37 -8.34 -3.63 8.54
CA ASN A 37 -8.34 -5.08 8.32
C ASN A 37 -7.89 -5.83 9.58
N PRO A 38 -8.77 -6.57 10.29
CA PRO A 38 -8.40 -7.24 11.54
C PRO A 38 -7.36 -8.36 11.37
N LYS A 39 -7.09 -8.78 10.13
CA LYS A 39 -6.12 -9.83 9.80
C LYS A 39 -4.71 -9.28 9.50
N THR A 40 -4.52 -7.96 9.53
CA THR A 40 -3.24 -7.31 9.25
C THR A 40 -2.80 -6.55 10.50
N LYS A 41 -1.54 -6.74 10.90
CA LYS A 41 -0.95 -5.96 12.00
C LYS A 41 -0.93 -4.46 11.63
N GLU A 42 -0.99 -3.60 12.64
CA GLU A 42 -0.81 -2.16 12.46
C GLU A 42 0.65 -1.81 12.15
N GLY A 43 0.89 -0.54 11.79
CA GLY A 43 2.23 0.00 11.48
C GLY A 43 2.77 -0.34 10.10
N ASP A 44 3.95 0.23 9.80
CA ASP A 44 4.67 0.01 8.54
C ASP A 44 5.31 -1.39 8.56
N VAL A 45 5.76 -1.87 9.72
CA VAL A 45 6.28 -3.22 9.93
C VAL A 45 5.23 -4.26 9.59
N GLY A 46 3.99 -4.07 10.04
CA GLY A 46 2.88 -4.99 9.77
C GLY A 46 2.53 -5.10 8.29
N LEU A 47 2.59 -3.98 7.56
CA LEU A 47 2.39 -3.94 6.11
C LEU A 47 3.56 -4.55 5.34
N ALA A 48 4.81 -4.27 5.74
CA ALA A 48 5.99 -4.86 5.13
C ALA A 48 6.01 -6.38 5.27
N GLU A 49 5.68 -6.92 6.45
CA GLU A 49 5.54 -8.37 6.68
C GLU A 49 4.46 -8.98 5.78
N LEU A 50 3.30 -8.32 5.65
CA LEU A 50 2.21 -8.77 4.79
C LEU A 50 2.65 -8.83 3.32
N PHE A 51 3.26 -7.76 2.83
CA PHE A 51 3.70 -7.65 1.44
C PHE A 51 4.81 -8.64 1.10
N ALA A 52 5.78 -8.82 1.99
CA ALA A 52 6.82 -9.85 1.83
C ALA A 52 6.22 -11.26 1.75
N THR A 53 5.14 -11.53 2.49
CA THR A 53 4.43 -12.82 2.43
C THR A 53 3.65 -12.96 1.11
N LEU A 54 2.91 -11.92 0.71
CA LEU A 54 2.11 -11.93 -0.52
C LEU A 54 2.99 -12.11 -1.76
N ALA A 55 4.14 -11.44 -1.83
CA ALA A 55 5.06 -11.50 -2.97
C ALA A 55 5.55 -12.93 -3.29
N GLN A 56 5.64 -13.82 -2.30
CA GLN A 56 6.01 -15.22 -2.50
C GLN A 56 5.02 -15.99 -3.40
N THR A 57 3.78 -15.49 -3.50
CA THR A 57 2.74 -16.06 -4.36
C THR A 57 2.80 -15.58 -5.81
N HIS A 58 3.78 -14.72 -6.15
CA HIS A 58 3.93 -14.06 -7.45
C HIS A 58 2.63 -13.38 -7.91
N PRO A 59 2.02 -12.51 -7.08
CA PRO A 59 0.77 -11.86 -7.44
C PRO A 59 0.99 -10.85 -8.58
N HIS A 60 -0.09 -10.59 -9.33
CA HIS A 60 -0.11 -9.51 -10.31
C HIS A 60 -1.17 -8.48 -9.92
N VAL A 61 -0.76 -7.22 -9.79
CA VAL A 61 -1.61 -6.10 -9.43
C VAL A 61 -1.83 -5.22 -10.65
N GLN A 62 -3.09 -5.17 -11.09
CA GLN A 62 -3.54 -4.31 -12.18
C GLN A 62 -4.39 -3.17 -11.63
N ILE A 63 -3.80 -1.98 -11.47
CA ILE A 63 -4.55 -0.80 -11.04
C ILE A 63 -5.40 -0.29 -12.22
N ILE A 64 -6.71 -0.46 -12.13
CA ILE A 64 -7.68 -0.04 -13.17
C ILE A 64 -7.91 1.48 -13.10
N ARG A 65 -7.97 2.05 -11.90
CA ARG A 65 -8.25 3.47 -11.66
C ARG A 65 -7.84 3.91 -10.24
N ILE A 66 -7.41 5.17 -10.12
CA ILE A 66 -7.11 5.83 -8.84
C ILE A 66 -7.84 7.17 -8.76
N PHE A 67 -8.56 7.38 -7.67
CA PHE A 67 -9.24 8.63 -7.34
C PHE A 67 -8.59 9.29 -6.13
N SER A 68 -8.78 10.60 -6.02
CA SER A 68 -8.40 11.37 -4.83
C SER A 68 -9.52 12.33 -4.47
N ASP A 69 -9.84 12.41 -3.18
CA ASP A 69 -10.78 13.37 -2.63
C ASP A 69 -10.18 13.96 -1.34
N GLY A 70 -9.82 15.24 -1.38
CA GLY A 70 -9.06 15.88 -0.32
C GLY A 70 -7.80 15.11 0.05
N ASP A 71 -7.79 14.57 1.28
CA ASP A 71 -6.67 13.79 1.83
C ASP A 71 -6.76 12.28 1.57
N PHE A 72 -7.85 11.81 0.99
CA PHE A 72 -8.09 10.39 0.74
C PHE A 72 -7.71 10.00 -0.69
N VAL A 73 -7.18 8.79 -0.84
CA VAL A 73 -6.88 8.15 -2.12
C VAL A 73 -7.56 6.80 -2.16
N PHE A 74 -8.22 6.50 -3.29
CA PHE A 74 -8.93 5.25 -3.52
C PHE A 74 -8.35 4.58 -4.76
N ALA A 75 -8.01 3.29 -4.66
CA ALA A 75 -7.51 2.50 -5.78
C ALA A 75 -8.41 1.29 -6.02
N HIS A 76 -8.57 0.92 -7.29
CA HIS A 76 -9.24 -0.31 -7.70
C HIS A 76 -8.21 -1.18 -8.44
N THR A 77 -7.89 -2.32 -7.83
CA THR A 77 -6.89 -3.31 -8.27
C THR A 77 -7.56 -4.63 -8.61
#